data_AF-A0A7S1JDR0-F1
#
_entry.id   AF-A0A7S1JDR0-F1
#
_cell.length_a   1.000
_cell.length_b   1.000
_cell.length_c   1.000
_cell.angle_alpha   90.00
_cell.angle_beta   90.00
_cell.angle_gamma   90.00
#
_symmetry.space_group_name_H-M   'P 1'
#
loop_
_entity.id
_entity.type
_entity.pdbx_description
1 polymer ?
#
loop_
_entity_poly.entity_id
_entity_poly.type
_entity_poly.pdbx_seq_one_letter_code
_entity_poly.pdbx_strand_id
1 'polypeptide(L)'
;RTFEWRTMQHPDQHAKYDQRLFTRGKRSYQLVMACLGITFFLQYPTLVEEAIRLNQCQEFDQGTHVTRLLVRDYRIDCDSEEYRRKQVLSIVFLLSYGLGIPLSIRLVGFVVRVVEGQQAEDSTFIFLRKGYSDQYPYWELVSMLRKLVVIIVVTFVVDPAWRIYAAIWAVAAFLGLQVWVKPFLLPVMNHLETLSLSVILVSVNMALFWQLSLF
;
A
#
# COMPACT_ATOMS: atom_id res chain seq x y z
N ARG A 1 -21.00 -54.71 -3.51
CA ARG A 1 -20.40 -54.84 -2.16
C ARG A 1 -19.00 -55.48 -2.25
N THR A 2 -18.07 -54.91 -3.01
CA THR A 2 -16.71 -55.48 -3.19
C THR A 2 -15.61 -54.44 -3.21
N PHE A 3 -15.92 -53.15 -3.01
CA PHE A 3 -14.95 -52.07 -3.06
C PHE A 3 -14.35 -51.69 -1.68
N GLU A 4 -14.97 -52.13 -0.58
CA GLU A 4 -14.59 -51.71 0.78
C GLU A 4 -13.40 -52.47 1.39
N TRP A 5 -13.05 -53.66 0.89
CA TRP A 5 -12.02 -54.49 1.53
C TRP A 5 -10.58 -54.22 1.06
N ARG A 6 -10.38 -53.50 -0.06
CA ARG A 6 -9.04 -53.25 -0.61
C ARG A 6 -8.32 -52.06 0.04
N THR A 7 -9.04 -51.20 0.74
CA THR A 7 -8.48 -50.01 1.42
C THR A 7 -7.82 -50.32 2.76
N MET A 8 -8.04 -51.52 3.34
CA MET A 8 -7.48 -51.88 4.66
C MET A 8 -6.12 -52.58 4.61
N GLN A 9 -5.58 -52.93 3.45
CA GLN A 9 -4.32 -53.70 3.36
C GLN A 9 -3.04 -52.86 3.50
N HIS A 10 -3.11 -51.53 3.42
CA HIS A 10 -1.95 -50.64 3.60
C HIS A 10 -2.30 -49.32 4.33
N PRO A 11 -2.48 -49.32 5.66
CA PRO A 11 -2.78 -48.11 6.45
C PRO A 11 -1.72 -47.01 6.27
N ASP A 12 -0.46 -47.39 6.05
CA ASP A 12 0.66 -46.47 5.84
C ASP A 12 0.55 -45.65 4.55
N GLN A 13 -0.12 -46.20 3.53
CA GLN A 13 -0.32 -45.53 2.24
C GLN A 13 -1.43 -44.47 2.33
N HIS A 14 -2.50 -44.77 3.07
CA HIS A 14 -3.60 -43.82 3.33
C HIS A 14 -3.14 -42.64 4.19
N ALA A 15 -2.39 -42.88 5.26
CA ALA A 15 -1.84 -41.81 6.10
C ALA A 15 -0.88 -40.89 5.32
N LYS A 16 -0.03 -41.45 4.44
CA LYS A 16 0.84 -40.67 3.54
C LYS A 16 0.04 -39.91 2.49
N TYR A 17 -1.06 -40.46 1.98
CA TYR A 17 -1.92 -39.79 1.03
C TYR A 17 -2.64 -38.59 1.66
N ASP A 18 -3.22 -38.76 2.86
CA ASP A 18 -3.89 -37.69 3.60
C ASP A 18 -2.91 -36.59 4.03
N GLN A 19 -1.70 -36.94 4.47
CA GLN A 19 -0.64 -35.96 4.72
C GLN A 19 -0.26 -35.17 3.46
N ARG A 20 -0.14 -35.84 2.30
CA ARG A 20 0.15 -35.16 1.01
C ARG A 20 -1.01 -34.29 0.55
N LEU A 21 -2.26 -34.73 0.75
CA LEU A 21 -3.44 -33.94 0.39
C LEU A 21 -3.56 -32.70 1.29
N PHE A 22 -3.35 -32.85 2.60
CA PHE A 22 -3.38 -31.76 3.57
C PHE A 22 -2.26 -30.74 3.31
N THR A 23 -1.03 -31.21 3.05
CA THR A 23 0.08 -30.33 2.70
C THR A 23 -0.11 -29.63 1.35
N ARG A 24 -0.71 -30.31 0.36
CA ARG A 24 -1.05 -29.71 -0.95
C ARG A 24 -2.19 -28.69 -0.82
N GLY A 25 -3.21 -28.96 -0.01
CA GLY A 25 -4.30 -28.03 0.31
C GLY A 25 -3.80 -26.78 1.04
N LYS A 26 -2.95 -26.95 2.07
CA LYS A 26 -2.31 -25.84 2.79
C LYS A 26 -1.43 -24.99 1.87
N ARG A 27 -0.66 -25.62 0.98
CA ARG A 27 0.18 -24.92 -0.01
C ARG A 27 -0.65 -24.15 -1.04
N SER A 28 -1.72 -24.73 -1.58
CA SER A 28 -2.62 -24.05 -2.51
C SER A 28 -3.31 -22.84 -1.85
N TYR A 29 -3.78 -22.99 -0.61
CA TYR A 29 -4.37 -21.89 0.15
C TYR A 29 -3.36 -20.75 0.38
N GLN A 30 -2.14 -21.07 0.81
CA GLN A 30 -1.07 -20.09 1.00
C GLN A 30 -0.74 -19.32 -0.30
N LEU A 31 -0.70 -20.02 -1.44
CA LEU A 31 -0.47 -19.39 -2.73
C LEU A 31 -1.61 -18.44 -3.12
N VAL A 32 -2.86 -18.85 -2.93
CA VAL A 32 -4.03 -18.00 -3.20
C VAL A 32 -4.01 -16.75 -2.32
N MET A 33 -3.77 -16.91 -1.01
CA MET A 33 -3.69 -15.78 -0.08
C MET A 33 -2.53 -14.83 -0.42
N ALA A 34 -1.36 -15.38 -0.80
CA ALA A 34 -0.23 -14.58 -1.26
C ALA A 34 -0.63 -13.77 -2.51
N CYS A 35 -1.14 -14.41 -3.55
CA CYS A 35 -1.57 -13.76 -4.80
C CYS A 35 -2.60 -12.65 -4.56
N LEU A 36 -3.60 -12.90 -3.70
CA LEU A 36 -4.57 -11.88 -3.30
C LEU A 36 -3.88 -10.72 -2.59
N GLY A 37 -2.98 -11.00 -1.65
CA GLY A 37 -2.18 -9.99 -0.97
C GLY A 37 -1.33 -9.14 -1.93
N ILE A 38 -0.65 -9.77 -2.90
CA ILE A 38 0.11 -9.05 -3.95
C ILE A 38 -0.82 -8.16 -4.76
N THR A 39 -1.99 -8.67 -5.16
CA THR A 39 -2.94 -7.93 -5.98
C THR A 39 -3.44 -6.68 -5.25
N PHE A 40 -3.86 -6.82 -3.99
CA PHE A 40 -4.25 -5.68 -3.17
C PHE A 40 -3.09 -4.70 -2.96
N PHE A 41 -1.88 -5.21 -2.74
CA PHE A 41 -0.68 -4.39 -2.60
C PHE A 41 -0.40 -3.55 -3.85
N LEU A 42 -0.49 -4.16 -5.04
CA LEU A 42 -0.23 -3.50 -6.32
C LEU A 42 -1.34 -2.51 -6.70
N GLN A 43 -2.58 -2.80 -6.32
CA GLN A 43 -3.71 -1.89 -6.51
C GLN A 43 -3.74 -0.73 -5.52
N TYR A 44 -3.02 -0.85 -4.40
CA TYR A 44 -2.97 0.17 -3.36
C TYR A 44 -2.71 1.59 -3.89
N PRO A 45 -1.61 1.86 -4.62
CA PRO A 45 -1.33 3.20 -5.12
C PRO A 45 -2.45 3.73 -6.02
N THR A 46 -2.97 2.91 -6.94
CA THR A 46 -4.05 3.31 -7.86
C THR A 46 -5.32 3.68 -7.11
N LEU A 47 -5.78 2.84 -6.17
CA LEU A 47 -7.04 3.09 -5.46
C LEU A 47 -6.95 4.29 -4.53
N VAL A 48 -5.82 4.47 -3.84
CA VAL A 48 -5.62 5.63 -2.97
C VAL A 48 -5.52 6.91 -3.81
N GLU A 49 -4.81 6.88 -4.93
CA GLU A 49 -4.72 8.03 -5.84
C GLU A 49 -6.09 8.44 -6.41
N GLU A 50 -6.88 7.47 -6.86
CA GLU A 50 -8.22 7.73 -7.39
C GLU A 50 -9.15 8.34 -6.34
N ALA A 51 -9.05 7.88 -5.09
CA ALA A 51 -9.81 8.45 -3.99
C ALA A 51 -9.37 9.89 -3.65
N ILE A 52 -8.07 10.22 -3.76
CA ILE A 52 -7.58 11.60 -3.60
C ILE A 52 -8.15 12.52 -4.66
N ARG A 53 -8.15 12.11 -5.93
CA ARG A 53 -8.65 12.93 -7.04
C ARG A 53 -10.12 13.32 -6.85
N LEU A 54 -10.90 12.53 -6.11
CA LEU A 54 -12.28 12.84 -5.73
C LEU A 54 -12.41 13.94 -4.66
N ASN A 55 -11.30 14.36 -4.04
CA ASN A 55 -11.27 15.40 -3.01
C ASN A 55 -10.67 16.73 -3.51
N GLN A 56 -10.18 16.80 -4.75
CA GLN A 56 -9.50 17.98 -5.28
C GLN A 56 -10.48 18.94 -5.96
N CYS A 57 -10.84 20.02 -5.26
CA CYS A 57 -11.66 21.11 -5.80
C CYS A 57 -10.80 22.29 -6.26
N GLN A 58 -11.23 22.94 -7.34
CA GLN A 58 -10.62 24.16 -7.86
C GLN A 58 -11.66 25.28 -7.88
N GLU A 59 -11.23 26.47 -7.46
CA GLU A 59 -12.09 27.66 -7.47
C GLU A 59 -12.08 28.30 -8.86
N PHE A 60 -13.26 28.66 -9.37
CA PHE A 60 -13.46 29.38 -10.62
C PHE A 60 -14.20 30.68 -10.32
N ASP A 61 -13.52 31.81 -10.57
CA ASP A 61 -14.11 33.14 -10.45
C ASP A 61 -14.81 33.52 -11.76
N GLN A 62 -16.14 33.66 -11.71
CA GLN A 62 -16.97 34.12 -12.82
C GLN A 62 -17.37 35.61 -12.67
N GLY A 63 -16.69 36.37 -11.83
CA GLY A 63 -16.88 37.81 -11.63
C GLY A 63 -18.02 38.18 -10.67
N THR A 64 -19.13 37.44 -10.67
CA THR A 64 -20.25 37.66 -9.73
C THR A 64 -20.35 36.60 -8.64
N HIS A 65 -19.87 35.38 -8.90
CA HIS A 65 -19.84 34.27 -7.96
C HIS A 65 -18.58 33.42 -8.17
N VAL A 66 -17.96 33.03 -7.06
CA VAL A 66 -16.88 32.03 -7.04
C VAL A 66 -17.53 30.67 -6.86
N THR A 67 -17.34 29.77 -7.83
CA THR A 67 -17.83 28.39 -7.77
C THR A 67 -16.66 27.43 -7.60
N ARG A 68 -16.82 26.43 -6.73
CA ARG A 68 -15.80 25.39 -6.51
C ARG A 68 -16.18 24.13 -7.28
N LEU A 69 -15.39 23.76 -8.26
CA LEU A 69 -15.67 22.61 -9.13
C LEU A 69 -14.65 21.50 -8.90
N LEU A 70 -15.09 20.25 -9.00
CA LEU A 70 -14.23 19.08 -8.86
C LEU A 70 -13.29 18.94 -10.07
N VAL A 71 -11.98 18.85 -9.85
CA VAL A 71 -10.98 18.79 -10.94
C VAL A 71 -11.15 17.55 -11.84
N ARG A 72 -11.63 16.43 -11.27
CA ARG A 72 -11.89 15.20 -12.02
C ARG A 72 -13.08 15.32 -12.97
N ASP A 73 -14.10 16.11 -12.59
CA ASP A 73 -15.29 16.36 -13.40
C ASP A 73 -15.85 17.74 -13.04
N TYR A 74 -15.57 18.72 -13.90
CA TYR A 74 -15.99 20.11 -13.71
C TYR A 74 -17.51 20.33 -13.76
N ARG A 75 -18.33 19.28 -13.94
CA ARG A 75 -19.79 19.34 -13.82
C ARG A 75 -20.27 19.30 -12.37
N ILE A 76 -19.42 18.84 -11.45
CA ILE A 76 -19.78 18.62 -10.05
C ILE A 76 -19.36 19.83 -9.23
N ASP A 77 -20.34 20.45 -8.57
CA ASP A 77 -20.14 21.52 -7.59
C ASP A 77 -19.74 20.93 -6.24
N CYS A 78 -18.59 21.36 -5.73
CA CYS A 78 -18.03 20.93 -4.45
C CYS A 78 -18.82 21.44 -3.24
N ASP A 79 -19.64 22.48 -3.40
CA ASP A 79 -20.47 23.01 -2.31
C ASP A 79 -21.82 22.26 -2.20
N SER A 80 -22.11 21.35 -3.13
CA SER A 80 -23.34 20.54 -3.11
C SER A 80 -23.35 19.50 -1.99
N GLU A 81 -24.52 19.26 -1.39
CA GLU A 81 -24.68 18.23 -0.35
C GLU A 81 -24.42 16.81 -0.88
N GLU A 82 -24.70 16.57 -2.16
CA GLU A 82 -24.42 15.29 -2.80
C GLU A 82 -22.91 15.02 -2.87
N TYR A 83 -22.12 16.03 -3.23
CA TYR A 83 -20.67 15.94 -3.22
C TYR A 83 -20.14 15.71 -1.80
N ARG A 84 -20.64 16.46 -0.80
CA ARG A 84 -20.23 16.29 0.61
C ARG A 84 -20.38 14.84 1.09
N ARG A 85 -21.47 14.15 0.72
CA ARG A 85 -21.65 12.71 1.04
C ARG A 85 -20.61 11.83 0.35
N LYS A 86 -20.31 12.08 -0.94
CA LYS A 86 -19.28 11.33 -1.70
C LYS A 86 -17.88 11.61 -1.16
N GLN A 87 -17.61 12.84 -0.75
CA GLN A 87 -16.34 13.26 -0.15
C GLN A 87 -16.08 12.54 1.17
N VAL A 88 -17.08 12.49 2.07
CA VAL A 88 -16.97 11.73 3.33
C VAL A 88 -16.71 10.24 3.05
N LEU A 89 -17.42 9.63 2.10
CA LEU A 89 -17.17 8.24 1.71
C LEU A 89 -15.75 8.03 1.17
N SER A 90 -15.25 8.96 0.36
CA SER A 90 -13.88 8.93 -0.15
C SER A 90 -12.84 9.04 0.97
N ILE A 91 -13.03 9.95 1.92
CA ILE A 91 -12.14 10.11 3.08
C ILE A 91 -12.16 8.85 3.96
N VAL A 92 -13.34 8.27 4.20
CA VAL A 92 -13.46 7.00 4.95
C VAL A 92 -12.75 5.86 4.22
N PHE A 93 -12.88 5.77 2.91
CA PHE A 93 -12.13 4.80 2.10
C PHE A 93 -10.62 5.04 2.20
N LEU A 94 -10.16 6.28 2.10
CA LEU A 94 -8.73 6.63 2.26
C LEU A 94 -8.19 6.24 3.63
N LEU A 95 -8.93 6.49 4.72
CA LEU A 95 -8.50 6.12 6.06
C LEU A 95 -8.51 4.59 6.23
N SER A 96 -9.60 3.92 5.89
CA SER A 96 -9.75 2.47 6.06
C SER A 96 -8.79 1.68 5.19
N TYR A 97 -8.63 2.04 3.91
CA TYR A 97 -7.76 1.32 2.99
C TYR A 97 -6.30 1.79 3.12
N GLY A 98 -6.08 3.09 3.28
CA GLY A 98 -4.76 3.71 3.41
C GLY A 98 -4.03 3.34 4.71
N LEU A 99 -4.73 3.38 5.85
CA LEU A 99 -4.16 3.01 7.17
C LEU A 99 -4.50 1.58 7.58
N GLY A 100 -5.66 1.06 7.18
CA GLY A 100 -6.12 -0.26 7.64
C GLY A 100 -5.29 -1.40 7.07
N ILE A 101 -4.72 -1.29 5.87
CA ILE A 101 -3.79 -2.32 5.37
C ILE A 101 -2.50 -2.37 6.22
N PRO A 102 -1.76 -1.26 6.41
CA PRO A 102 -0.58 -1.28 7.29
C PRO A 102 -0.87 -1.74 8.73
N LEU A 103 -1.99 -1.30 9.30
CA LEU A 103 -2.38 -1.65 10.67
C LEU A 103 -2.84 -3.11 10.78
N SER A 104 -3.61 -3.61 9.80
CA SER A 104 -4.08 -5.00 9.81
C SER A 104 -2.93 -6.00 9.69
N ILE A 105 -1.90 -5.71 8.89
CA ILE A 105 -0.71 -6.57 8.81
C ILE A 105 -0.04 -6.68 10.19
N ARG A 106 0.12 -5.55 10.89
CA ARG A 106 0.74 -5.52 12.23
C ARG A 106 -0.14 -6.20 13.28
N LEU A 107 -1.45 -5.96 13.25
CA LEU A 107 -2.41 -6.53 14.18
C LEU A 107 -2.56 -8.04 14.00
N VAL A 108 -2.71 -8.51 12.76
CA VAL A 108 -2.83 -9.95 12.46
C VAL A 108 -1.51 -10.66 12.76
N GLY A 109 -0.35 -10.07 12.44
CA GLY A 109 0.95 -10.61 12.84
C GLY A 109 1.07 -10.76 14.36
N PHE A 110 0.62 -9.76 15.11
CA PHE A 110 0.57 -9.82 16.58
C PHE A 110 -0.39 -10.91 17.09
N VAL A 111 -1.61 -11.01 16.56
CA VAL A 111 -2.60 -12.02 16.99
C VAL A 111 -2.11 -13.43 16.68
N VAL A 112 -1.56 -13.66 15.48
CA VAL A 112 -1.04 -14.98 15.09
C VAL A 112 0.14 -15.39 15.99
N ARG A 113 1.04 -14.45 16.34
CA ARG A 113 2.10 -14.71 17.32
C ARG A 113 1.55 -15.18 18.67
N VAL A 114 0.50 -14.51 19.16
CA VAL A 114 -0.09 -14.80 20.47
C VAL A 114 -0.81 -16.15 20.48
N VAL A 115 -1.49 -16.52 19.38
CA VAL A 115 -2.34 -17.72 19.33
C VAL A 115 -1.57 -18.98 18.88
N GLU A 116 -0.79 -18.90 17.81
CA GLU A 116 -0.16 -20.06 17.16
C GLU A 116 1.36 -20.12 17.38
N GLY A 117 1.94 -19.11 18.04
CA GLY A 117 3.38 -19.00 18.23
C GLY A 117 4.13 -18.50 17.00
N GLN A 118 5.43 -18.26 17.16
CA GLN A 118 6.26 -17.53 16.19
C GLN A 118 6.36 -18.23 14.82
N GLN A 119 6.29 -19.57 14.78
CA GLN A 119 6.43 -20.35 13.54
C GLN A 119 5.22 -20.25 12.59
N ALA A 120 4.03 -19.98 13.11
CA ALA A 120 2.83 -19.87 12.27
C ALA A 120 2.74 -18.50 11.57
N GLU A 121 3.17 -17.43 12.26
CA GLU A 121 3.31 -16.09 11.69
C GLU A 121 4.23 -16.13 10.46
N ASP A 122 5.27 -16.97 10.50
CA ASP A 122 6.26 -17.01 9.44
C ASP A 122 5.68 -17.46 8.09
N SER A 123 4.73 -18.39 8.12
CA SER A 123 4.22 -19.03 6.91
C SER A 123 3.21 -18.18 6.13
N THR A 124 2.42 -17.36 6.84
CA THR A 124 1.35 -16.54 6.24
C THR A 124 1.88 -15.18 5.77
N PHE A 125 2.81 -14.58 6.52
CA PHE A 125 3.39 -13.27 6.21
C PHE A 125 4.70 -13.36 5.43
N ILE A 126 5.07 -14.55 4.95
CA ILE A 126 6.29 -14.74 4.15
C ILE A 126 6.29 -13.82 2.93
N PHE A 127 5.14 -13.55 2.30
CA PHE A 127 5.09 -12.64 1.15
C PHE A 127 5.56 -11.22 1.49
N LEU A 128 5.15 -10.68 2.64
CA LEU A 128 5.45 -9.30 3.04
C LEU A 128 6.88 -9.10 3.57
N ARG A 129 7.53 -10.18 4.01
CA ARG A 129 8.89 -10.13 4.60
C ARG A 129 9.96 -10.62 3.63
N LYS A 130 9.60 -11.39 2.61
CA LYS A 130 10.54 -12.00 1.66
C LYS A 130 11.26 -10.92 0.85
N GLY A 131 12.58 -10.91 0.93
CA GLY A 131 13.45 -9.95 0.22
C GLY A 131 14.06 -8.87 1.12
N TYR A 132 13.60 -8.78 2.38
CA TYR A 132 14.17 -7.91 3.40
C TYR A 132 15.11 -8.68 4.33
N SER A 133 16.02 -7.94 4.99
CA SER A 133 16.86 -8.48 6.05
C SER A 133 16.03 -8.83 7.29
N ASP A 134 16.44 -9.86 8.04
CA ASP A 134 15.78 -10.29 9.28
C ASP A 134 15.69 -9.18 10.35
N GLN A 135 16.55 -8.15 10.25
CA GLN A 135 16.50 -6.98 11.13
C GLN A 135 15.33 -6.03 10.80
N TYR A 136 14.84 -6.03 9.55
CA TYR A 136 13.81 -5.11 9.06
C TYR A 136 12.69 -5.83 8.29
N PRO A 137 12.00 -6.82 8.91
CA PRO A 137 11.02 -7.65 8.21
C PRO A 137 9.78 -6.87 7.74
N TYR A 138 9.44 -5.77 8.41
CA TYR A 138 8.25 -4.97 8.11
C TYR A 138 8.54 -3.73 7.29
N TRP A 139 9.65 -3.69 6.55
CA TRP A 139 10.00 -2.52 5.75
C TRP A 139 8.95 -2.17 4.69
N GLU A 140 8.22 -3.18 4.20
CA GLU A 140 7.09 -2.97 3.29
C GLU A 140 6.02 -2.02 3.88
N LEU A 141 5.83 -2.01 5.21
CA LEU A 141 4.94 -1.07 5.89
C LEU A 141 5.46 0.36 5.83
N VAL A 142 6.79 0.54 5.91
CA VAL A 142 7.43 1.85 5.77
C VAL A 142 7.27 2.35 4.33
N SER A 143 7.44 1.47 3.34
CA SER A 143 7.20 1.76 1.93
C SER A 143 5.74 2.17 1.65
N MET A 144 4.76 1.53 2.30
CA MET A 144 3.35 1.95 2.23
C MET A 144 3.10 3.30 2.93
N LEU A 145 3.63 3.47 4.14
CA LEU A 145 3.46 4.69 4.91
C LEU A 145 4.03 5.90 4.15
N ARG A 146 5.16 5.73 3.47
CA ARG A 146 5.71 6.76 2.57
C ARG A 146 4.71 7.22 1.53
N LYS A 147 4.07 6.27 0.84
CA LYS A 147 3.04 6.59 -0.18
C LYS A 147 1.91 7.37 0.47
N LEU A 148 1.44 6.95 1.64
CA LEU A 148 0.40 7.66 2.40
C LEU A 148 0.80 9.09 2.79
N VAL A 149 2.04 9.30 3.24
CA VAL A 149 2.54 10.64 3.60
C VAL A 149 2.54 11.57 2.39
N VAL A 150 3.07 11.11 1.25
CA VAL A 150 3.07 11.89 0.00
C VAL A 150 1.64 12.23 -0.42
N ILE A 151 0.72 11.28 -0.28
CA ILE A 151 -0.70 11.43 -0.55
C ILE A 151 -1.36 12.49 0.34
N ILE A 152 -1.10 12.47 1.64
CA ILE A 152 -1.60 13.47 2.59
C ILE A 152 -1.08 14.85 2.19
N VAL A 153 0.21 14.98 1.88
CA VAL A 153 0.79 16.26 1.44
C VAL A 153 0.10 16.80 0.19
N VAL A 154 -0.09 15.97 -0.83
CA VAL A 154 -0.72 16.37 -2.10
C VAL A 154 -2.20 16.76 -1.91
N THR A 155 -2.89 16.15 -0.94
CA THR A 155 -4.33 16.36 -0.73
C THR A 155 -4.63 17.55 0.16
N PHE A 156 -3.92 17.69 1.28
CA PHE A 156 -4.28 18.65 2.32
C PHE A 156 -3.55 19.99 2.21
N VAL A 157 -2.42 20.06 1.49
CA VAL A 157 -1.70 21.32 1.32
C VAL A 157 -2.32 22.11 0.17
N VAL A 158 -3.05 23.18 0.50
CA VAL A 158 -3.79 24.00 -0.47
C VAL A 158 -2.84 24.79 -1.36
N ASP A 159 -1.86 25.48 -0.76
CA ASP A 159 -0.94 26.35 -1.49
C ASP A 159 0.00 25.52 -2.40
N PRO A 160 0.08 25.84 -3.71
CA PRO A 160 0.88 25.10 -4.67
C PRO A 160 2.38 25.05 -4.34
N ALA A 161 2.95 26.16 -3.86
CA ALA A 161 4.37 26.23 -3.54
C ALA A 161 4.67 25.40 -2.29
N TRP A 162 3.88 25.57 -1.22
CA TRP A 162 4.03 24.76 -0.01
C TRP A 162 3.80 23.27 -0.25
N ARG A 163 2.92 22.90 -1.18
CA ARG A 163 2.67 21.50 -1.55
C ARG A 163 3.93 20.84 -2.12
N ILE A 164 4.63 21.53 -3.02
CA ILE A 164 5.86 21.03 -3.62
C ILE A 164 7.00 20.99 -2.60
N TYR A 165 7.18 22.04 -1.78
CA TYR A 165 8.18 22.03 -0.70
C TYR A 165 7.96 20.87 0.28
N ALA A 166 6.73 20.66 0.75
CA ALA A 166 6.41 19.57 1.65
C ALA A 166 6.67 18.20 1.02
N ALA A 167 6.38 18.03 -0.28
CA ALA A 167 6.67 16.79 -1.00
C ALA A 167 8.19 16.54 -1.13
N ILE A 168 8.98 17.57 -1.42
CA ILE A 168 10.45 17.48 -1.48
C ILE A 168 11.01 17.02 -0.13
N TRP A 169 10.61 17.67 0.96
CA TRP A 169 11.09 17.32 2.31
C TRP A 169 10.66 15.91 2.72
N ALA A 170 9.44 15.50 2.41
CA ALA A 170 8.96 14.14 2.67
C ALA A 170 9.82 13.10 1.91
N VAL A 171 10.00 13.27 0.61
CA VAL A 171 10.79 12.33 -0.22
C VAL A 171 12.25 12.31 0.23
N ALA A 172 12.85 13.46 0.55
CA ALA A 172 14.22 13.55 1.07
C ALA A 172 14.39 12.81 2.41
N ALA A 173 13.42 12.93 3.33
CA ALA A 173 13.44 12.20 4.59
C ALA A 173 13.40 10.67 4.37
N PHE A 174 12.54 10.18 3.46
CA PHE A 174 12.48 8.76 3.12
C PHE A 174 13.73 8.27 2.38
N LEU A 175 14.35 9.09 1.54
CA LEU A 175 15.63 8.79 0.92
C LEU A 175 16.74 8.65 1.97
N GLY A 176 16.83 9.58 2.92
CA GLY A 176 17.78 9.50 4.03
C GLY A 176 17.57 8.24 4.86
N LEU A 177 16.31 7.91 5.16
CA LEU A 177 15.94 6.70 5.87
C LEU A 177 16.35 5.43 5.10
N GLN A 178 16.14 5.39 3.78
CA GLN A 178 16.52 4.26 2.92
C GLN A 178 18.05 4.06 2.88
N VAL A 179 18.82 5.16 2.76
CA VAL A 179 20.29 5.12 2.72
C VAL A 179 20.88 4.69 4.07
N TRP A 180 20.26 5.09 5.19
CA TRP A 180 20.70 4.74 6.53
C TRP A 180 20.40 3.28 6.88
N VAL A 181 19.18 2.80 6.60
CA VAL A 181 18.74 1.47 7.05
C VAL A 181 19.18 0.35 6.11
N LYS A 182 19.16 0.57 4.78
CA LYS A 182 19.46 -0.45 3.76
C LYS A 182 18.72 -1.79 4.02
N PRO A 183 17.39 -1.77 4.04
CA PRO A 183 16.54 -2.86 4.53
C PRO A 183 16.56 -4.12 3.66
N PHE A 184 16.94 -4.03 2.38
CA PHE A 184 16.89 -5.16 1.46
C PHE A 184 18.04 -6.12 1.70
N LEU A 185 17.76 -7.42 1.57
CA LEU A 185 18.76 -8.49 1.70
C LEU A 185 19.84 -8.39 0.61
N LEU A 186 19.43 -8.03 -0.62
CA LEU A 186 20.33 -7.86 -1.76
C LEU A 186 20.80 -6.41 -1.88
N PRO A 187 22.11 -6.12 -1.92
CA PRO A 187 22.63 -4.76 -2.07
C PRO A 187 22.15 -4.06 -3.34
N VAL A 188 21.99 -4.80 -4.44
CA VAL A 188 21.48 -4.27 -5.72
C VAL A 188 20.09 -3.67 -5.55
N MET A 189 19.21 -4.30 -4.76
CA MET A 189 17.86 -3.77 -4.50
C MET A 189 17.89 -2.48 -3.67
N ASN A 190 18.80 -2.38 -2.70
CA ASN A 190 19.01 -1.13 -1.96
C ASN A 190 19.46 0.01 -2.89
N HIS A 191 20.35 -0.27 -3.86
CA HIS A 191 20.78 0.73 -4.84
C HIS A 191 19.66 1.14 -5.79
N LEU A 192 18.85 0.20 -6.27
CA LEU A 192 17.71 0.49 -7.14
C LEU A 192 16.66 1.36 -6.43
N GLU A 193 16.34 1.07 -5.18
CA GLU A 193 15.39 1.90 -4.41
C GLU A 193 15.96 3.28 -4.08
N THR A 194 17.27 3.36 -3.81
CA THR A 194 17.94 4.66 -3.60
C THR A 194 17.91 5.48 -4.89
N LEU A 195 18.18 4.84 -6.04
CA LEU A 195 18.14 5.48 -7.36
C LEU A 195 16.73 5.94 -7.69
N SER A 196 15.71 5.11 -7.47
CA SER A 196 14.31 5.46 -7.73
C SER A 196 13.87 6.68 -6.93
N LEU A 197 14.21 6.73 -5.63
CA LEU A 197 13.92 7.87 -4.76
C LEU A 197 14.70 9.12 -5.16
N SER A 198 15.94 8.97 -5.60
CA SER A 198 16.75 10.07 -6.10
C SER A 198 16.14 10.67 -7.37
N VAL A 199 15.67 9.83 -8.30
CA VAL A 199 14.98 10.28 -9.52
C VAL A 199 13.70 11.04 -9.15
N ILE A 200 12.90 10.53 -8.20
CA ILE A 200 11.70 11.24 -7.74
C ILE A 200 12.07 12.61 -7.16
N LEU A 201 13.10 12.68 -6.31
CA LEU A 201 13.58 13.92 -5.70
C LEU A 201 14.02 14.94 -6.76
N VAL A 202 14.76 14.51 -7.78
CA VAL A 202 15.17 15.38 -8.90
C VAL A 202 13.95 15.88 -9.67
N SER A 203 12.99 15.01 -9.98
CA SER A 203 11.76 15.37 -10.71
C SER A 203 10.94 16.43 -9.98
N VAL A 204 10.77 16.32 -8.65
CA VAL A 204 10.01 17.34 -7.89
C VAL A 204 10.77 18.67 -7.77
N ASN A 205 12.11 18.65 -7.73
CA ASN A 205 12.91 19.88 -7.78
C ASN A 205 12.84 20.55 -9.16
N MET A 206 12.83 19.76 -10.23
CA MET A 206 12.62 20.28 -11.59
C MET A 206 11.23 20.92 -11.73
N ALA A 207 10.19 20.30 -11.14
CA ALA A 207 8.85 20.88 -11.10
C ALA A 207 8.80 22.21 -10.34
N LEU A 208 9.50 22.33 -9.21
CA LEU A 208 9.63 23.58 -8.47
C LEU A 208 10.31 24.67 -9.31
N PHE A 209 11.42 24.34 -9.99
CA PHE A 209 12.14 25.27 -10.86
C PHE A 209 11.23 25.80 -11.98
N TRP A 210 10.47 24.91 -12.62
CA TRP A 210 9.50 25.29 -13.64
C TRP A 210 8.44 26.23 -13.09
N GLN A 211 7.89 25.93 -11.91
CA GLN A 211 6.88 26.79 -11.29
C GLN A 211 7.44 28.18 -10.95
N LEU A 212 8.65 28.26 -10.39
CA LEU A 212 9.29 29.54 -10.08
C LEU A 212 9.60 30.36 -11.34
N SER A 213 9.92 29.72 -12.46
CA SER A 213 10.18 30.43 -13.72
C SER A 213 8.95 31.07 -14.38
N LEU A 214 7.75 30.70 -13.93
CA LEU A 214 6.47 31.23 -14.44
C LEU A 214 5.96 32.46 -13.66
N PHE A 215 6.60 32.81 -12.53
CA PHE A 215 6.31 33.99 -11.72
C PHE A 215 7.38 35.06 -11.92
#